data_AF-D5Q034-F1
#
_entry.id   AF-D5Q034-F1
#
_cell.length_a   1.000
_cell.length_b   1.000
_cell.length_c   1.000
_cell.angle_alpha   90.00
_cell.angle_beta   90.00
_cell.angle_gamma   90.00
#
_symmetry.space_group_name_H-M   'P 1'
#
loop_
_entity.id
_entity.type
_entity.pdbx_description
1 polymer ?
#
loop_
_entity_poly.entity_id
_entity_poly.type
_entity_poly.pdbx_seq_one_letter_code
_entity_poly.pdbx_strand_id
1 'polypeptide(L)'
;MDPSGSFFELANQSYEINEFMLKNKKNYKEWSYEYIEFLIDHLEELCKFVDFDVKDVIDIIDPTIKTDLSDEQQKSLNDKLKKMSSSETLNEKIKKEIKNWENNLNSLNMNKNW
;
A
#
# COMPACT_ATOMS: atom_id res chain seq x y z
N MET A 1 -5.52 -23.44 14.94
CA MET A 1 -5.94 -22.80 13.68
C MET A 1 -6.71 -21.58 14.08
N ASP A 2 -6.23 -20.38 13.73
CA ASP A 2 -7.03 -19.18 13.92
C ASP A 2 -8.22 -19.29 12.94
N PRO A 3 -9.47 -19.50 13.42
CA PRO A 3 -10.64 -19.63 12.56
C PRO A 3 -11.17 -18.24 12.16
N SER A 4 -10.41 -17.19 12.43
CA SER A 4 -10.75 -15.81 12.16
C SER A 4 -10.86 -15.59 10.66
N GLY A 5 -11.98 -15.00 10.24
CA GLY A 5 -12.19 -14.58 8.85
C GLY A 5 -11.10 -13.65 8.31
N SER A 6 -10.28 -13.05 9.20
CA SER A 6 -9.19 -12.16 8.84
C SER A 6 -8.07 -12.81 8.04
N PHE A 7 -7.74 -14.09 8.27
CA PHE A 7 -6.74 -14.78 7.43
C PHE A 7 -7.26 -14.95 5.99
N PHE A 8 -8.52 -15.35 5.84
CA PHE A 8 -9.17 -15.49 4.54
C PHE A 8 -9.34 -14.14 3.84
N GLU A 9 -9.64 -13.09 4.59
CA GLU A 9 -9.77 -11.72 4.10
C GLU A 9 -8.44 -11.19 3.55
N LEU A 10 -7.34 -11.30 4.32
CA LEU A 10 -6.01 -10.90 3.88
C LEU A 10 -5.53 -11.68 2.66
N ALA A 11 -5.80 -13.00 2.63
CA ALA A 11 -5.49 -13.83 1.47
C ALA A 11 -6.28 -13.41 0.23
N ASN A 12 -7.56 -13.07 0.38
CA ASN A 12 -8.39 -12.58 -0.72
C ASN A 12 -7.91 -11.22 -1.23
N GLN A 13 -7.60 -10.28 -0.33
CA GLN A 13 -7.07 -8.97 -0.70
C GLN A 13 -5.74 -9.08 -1.43
N SER A 14 -4.84 -9.95 -0.95
CA SER A 14 -3.54 -10.21 -1.61
C SER A 14 -3.74 -10.85 -2.97
N TYR A 15 -4.71 -11.75 -3.11
CA TYR A 15 -5.08 -12.36 -4.39
C TYR A 15 -5.58 -11.32 -5.41
N GLU A 16 -6.49 -10.43 -5.02
CA GLU A 16 -6.99 -9.37 -5.91
C GLU A 16 -5.89 -8.40 -6.36
N ILE A 17 -4.97 -8.03 -5.47
CA ILE A 17 -3.82 -7.20 -5.85
C ILE A 17 -2.94 -7.95 -6.86
N ASN A 18 -2.70 -9.24 -6.68
CA ASN A 18 -1.95 -10.05 -7.65
C ASN A 18 -2.67 -10.14 -9.00
N GLU A 19 -4.01 -10.29 -9.02
CA GLU A 19 -4.80 -10.23 -10.26
C GLU A 19 -4.67 -8.87 -10.97
N PHE A 20 -4.61 -7.76 -10.22
CA PHE A 20 -4.34 -6.44 -10.78
C PHE A 20 -2.97 -6.39 -11.47
N MET A 21 -1.95 -6.99 -10.87
CA MET A 21 -0.61 -7.08 -11.45
C MET A 21 -0.61 -7.90 -12.75
N LEU A 22 -1.26 -9.06 -12.73
CA LEU A 22 -1.39 -9.93 -13.90
C LEU A 22 -2.15 -9.26 -15.04
N LYS A 23 -3.25 -8.55 -14.73
CA LYS A 23 -4.02 -7.76 -15.70
C LYS A 23 -3.17 -6.69 -16.39
N ASN A 24 -2.22 -6.11 -15.65
CA ASN A 24 -1.25 -5.14 -16.16
C ASN A 24 0.02 -5.78 -16.75
N LYS A 25 0.01 -7.10 -16.98
CA LYS A 25 1.12 -7.90 -17.54
C LYS A 25 2.41 -7.78 -16.73
N LYS A 26 2.28 -7.62 -15.41
CA LYS A 26 3.40 -7.58 -14.48
C LYS A 26 3.56 -8.93 -13.79
N ASN A 27 4.80 -9.37 -13.67
CA ASN A 27 5.20 -10.63 -13.04
C ASN A 27 6.31 -10.42 -12.00
N TYR A 28 6.34 -9.24 -11.37
CA TYR A 28 7.30 -8.93 -10.31
C TYR A 28 7.13 -9.92 -9.15
N LYS A 29 8.22 -10.19 -8.42
CA LYS A 29 8.12 -10.93 -7.15
C LYS A 29 7.15 -10.16 -6.25
N GLU A 30 6.19 -10.88 -5.67
CA GLU A 30 5.23 -10.30 -4.75
C GLU A 30 5.94 -9.47 -3.68
N TRP A 31 5.45 -8.24 -3.47
CA TRP A 31 6.00 -7.29 -2.50
C TRP A 31 7.46 -6.85 -2.74
N SER A 32 8.04 -7.11 -3.93
CA SER A 32 9.32 -6.50 -4.32
C SER A 32 9.21 -4.98 -4.44
N TYR A 33 10.36 -4.31 -4.54
CA TYR A 33 10.40 -2.87 -4.77
C TYR A 33 9.57 -2.47 -6.00
N GLU A 34 9.80 -3.11 -7.14
CA GLU A 34 9.09 -2.84 -8.41
C GLU A 34 7.60 -3.16 -8.31
N TYR A 35 7.24 -4.17 -7.52
CA TYR A 35 5.86 -4.54 -7.25
C TYR A 35 5.13 -3.41 -6.51
N ILE A 36 5.66 -2.97 -5.37
CA ILE A 36 5.07 -1.90 -4.57
C ILE A 36 5.09 -0.57 -5.33
N GLU A 37 6.20 -0.28 -6.01
CA GLU A 37 6.35 0.93 -6.82
C GLU A 37 5.24 1.03 -7.87
N PHE A 38 4.99 -0.07 -8.60
CA PHE A 38 3.95 -0.13 -9.61
C PHE A 38 2.56 0.09 -9.03
N LEU A 39 2.26 -0.50 -7.87
CA LEU A 39 0.98 -0.32 -7.18
C LEU A 39 0.76 1.13 -6.73
N ILE A 40 1.81 1.80 -6.24
CA ILE A 40 1.74 3.23 -5.89
C ILE A 40 1.48 4.09 -7.14
N ASP A 41 2.16 3.81 -8.25
CA ASP A 41 1.98 4.55 -9.50
C ASP A 41 0.57 4.41 -10.09
N HIS A 42 -0.08 3.27 -9.86
CA HIS A 42 -1.42 2.97 -10.38
C HIS A 42 -2.47 2.92 -9.27
N LEU A 43 -2.23 3.60 -8.15
CA LEU A 43 -3.05 3.50 -6.94
C LEU A 43 -4.54 3.79 -7.18
N GLU A 44 -4.86 4.74 -8.04
CA GLU A 44 -6.26 5.04 -8.37
C GLU A 44 -6.94 3.90 -9.11
N GLU A 45 -6.25 3.28 -10.06
CA GLU A 45 -6.76 2.14 -10.82
C GLU A 45 -6.87 0.90 -9.94
N LEU A 46 -5.88 0.70 -9.06
CA LEU A 46 -5.89 -0.37 -8.06
C LEU A 46 -7.12 -0.24 -7.14
N CYS A 47 -7.37 0.93 -6.55
CA CYS A 47 -8.53 1.17 -5.70
C CYS A 47 -9.89 1.03 -6.43
N LYS A 48 -9.93 1.16 -7.76
CA LYS A 48 -11.12 0.92 -8.58
C LYS A 48 -11.27 -0.55 -8.97
N PHE A 49 -10.18 -1.31 -8.94
CA PHE A 49 -10.16 -2.70 -9.37
C PHE A 49 -10.53 -3.67 -8.25
N VAL A 50 -10.04 -3.41 -7.03
CA VAL A 50 -10.27 -4.28 -5.87
C VAL A 50 -11.62 -4.04 -5.22
N ASP A 51 -12.18 -5.05 -4.56
CA ASP A 51 -13.49 -5.02 -3.89
C ASP A 51 -13.38 -4.77 -2.38
N PHE A 52 -12.34 -4.05 -1.95
CA PHE A 52 -12.10 -3.70 -0.55
C PHE A 52 -11.71 -2.23 -0.36
N ASP A 53 -11.69 -1.78 0.89
CA ASP A 53 -11.60 -0.36 1.19
C ASP A 53 -10.23 0.24 0.84
N VAL A 54 -10.27 1.52 0.44
CA VAL A 54 -9.05 2.30 0.12
C VAL A 54 -8.06 2.28 1.28
N LYS A 55 -8.55 2.33 2.52
CA LYS A 55 -7.71 2.24 3.70
C LYS A 55 -6.90 0.93 3.70
N ASP A 56 -7.55 -0.19 3.43
CA ASP A 56 -6.90 -1.50 3.43
C ASP A 56 -5.92 -1.62 2.26
N VAL A 57 -6.20 -1.01 1.10
CA VAL A 57 -5.22 -0.87 0.00
C VAL A 57 -3.97 -0.16 0.49
N ILE A 58 -4.10 1.01 1.16
CA ILE A 58 -2.96 1.78 1.67
C ILE A 58 -2.18 0.98 2.72
N ASP A 59 -2.88 0.31 3.64
CA ASP A 59 -2.26 -0.52 4.69
C ASP A 59 -1.50 -1.70 4.06
N ILE A 60 -2.03 -2.34 3.02
CA ILE A 60 -1.37 -3.46 2.34
C ILE A 60 -0.16 -3.01 1.54
N ILE A 61 -0.19 -1.84 0.88
CA ILE A 61 0.98 -1.37 0.10
C ILE A 61 1.99 -0.60 0.95
N ASP A 62 1.70 -0.37 2.24
CA ASP A 62 2.57 0.35 3.17
C ASP A 62 4.00 -0.21 3.11
N PRO A 63 4.99 0.57 2.63
CA PRO A 63 6.37 0.11 2.52
C PRO A 63 7.02 -0.18 3.88
N THR A 64 6.58 0.46 4.97
CA THR A 64 7.20 0.34 6.31
C THR A 64 7.03 -1.02 6.95
N ILE A 65 6.02 -1.79 6.52
CA ILE A 65 5.77 -3.15 7.01
C ILE A 65 6.38 -4.23 6.10
N LYS A 66 7.08 -3.85 5.02
CA LYS A 66 7.69 -4.80 4.07
C LYS A 66 9.11 -5.16 4.49
N THR A 67 9.24 -6.27 5.18
CA THR A 67 10.51 -6.76 5.75
C THR A 67 11.56 -7.15 4.71
N ASP A 68 11.13 -7.44 3.48
CA ASP A 68 12.02 -7.83 2.37
C ASP A 68 12.69 -6.62 1.68
N LEU A 69 12.26 -5.40 1.98
CA LEU A 69 12.82 -4.17 1.41
C LEU A 69 13.95 -3.62 2.28
N SER A 70 14.99 -3.05 1.66
CA SER A 70 16.01 -2.30 2.38
C SER A 70 15.46 -0.97 2.91
N ASP A 71 16.12 -0.38 3.92
CA ASP A 71 15.75 0.92 4.47
C ASP A 71 15.66 2.03 3.39
N GLU A 72 16.58 2.00 2.41
CA GLU A 72 16.58 2.94 1.29
C GLU A 72 15.38 2.73 0.36
N GLN A 73 15.03 1.48 0.08
CA GLN A 73 13.85 1.12 -0.72
C GLN A 73 12.56 1.53 -0.02
N GLN A 74 12.42 1.22 1.27
CA GLN A 74 11.28 1.62 2.08
C GLN A 74 11.14 3.14 2.08
N LYS A 75 12.22 3.88 2.33
CA LYS A 75 12.23 5.35 2.31
C LYS A 75 11.81 5.90 0.95
N SER A 76 12.35 5.37 -0.14
CA SER A 76 12.01 5.77 -1.50
C SER A 76 10.52 5.62 -1.79
N LEU A 77 9.94 4.45 -1.47
CA LEU A 77 8.52 4.17 -1.68
C LEU A 77 7.63 5.00 -0.75
N ASN A 78 8.04 5.21 0.51
CA ASN A 78 7.32 6.06 1.46
C ASN A 78 7.23 7.50 0.93
N ASP A 79 8.34 8.07 0.48
CA ASP A 79 8.37 9.42 -0.09
C ASP A 79 7.49 9.50 -1.35
N LYS A 80 7.44 8.43 -2.15
CA LYS A 80 6.57 8.32 -3.33
C LYS A 80 5.10 8.31 -2.95
N LEU A 81 4.69 7.46 -2.01
CA LEU A 81 3.32 7.36 -1.53
C LEU A 81 2.85 8.68 -0.89
N LYS A 82 3.69 9.34 -0.10
CA LYS A 82 3.38 10.67 0.48
C LYS A 82 3.10 11.72 -0.60
N LYS A 83 3.92 11.75 -1.66
CA LYS A 83 3.76 12.70 -2.78
C LYS A 83 2.44 12.50 -3.52
N MET A 84 1.88 11.29 -3.54
CA MET A 84 0.58 11.02 -4.18
C MET A 84 -0.56 11.82 -3.54
N SER A 85 -0.48 12.15 -2.24
CA SER A 85 -1.49 12.98 -1.57
C SER A 85 -1.61 14.42 -2.11
N SER A 86 -0.57 14.89 -2.82
CA SER A 86 -0.52 16.20 -3.48
C SER A 86 -0.86 16.14 -4.97
N SER A 87 -1.15 14.96 -5.52
CA SER A 87 -1.53 14.81 -6.93
C SER A 87 -2.84 15.54 -7.21
N GLU A 88 -2.95 16.30 -8.30
CA GLU A 88 -4.20 17.00 -8.63
C GLU A 88 -5.29 16.03 -9.10
N THR A 89 -4.91 14.94 -9.76
CA THR A 89 -5.84 14.02 -10.43
C THR A 89 -6.33 12.90 -9.53
N LEU A 90 -5.62 12.60 -8.43
CA LEU A 90 -5.96 11.50 -7.54
C LEU A 90 -7.29 11.75 -6.83
N ASN A 91 -8.07 10.70 -6.62
CA ASN A 91 -9.33 10.79 -5.88
C ASN A 91 -9.13 11.30 -4.43
N GLU A 92 -10.00 12.20 -3.97
CA GLU A 92 -9.92 12.80 -2.62
C GLU A 92 -10.01 11.78 -1.48
N LYS A 93 -10.77 10.68 -1.62
CA LYS A 93 -10.80 9.58 -0.62
C LYS A 93 -9.41 8.97 -0.46
N ILE A 94 -8.72 8.72 -1.58
CA ILE A 94 -7.36 8.14 -1.58
C ILE A 94 -6.36 9.12 -0.96
N LYS A 95 -6.40 10.40 -1.34
CA LYS A 95 -5.54 11.43 -0.72
C LYS A 95 -5.71 11.51 0.79
N LYS A 96 -6.96 11.45 1.26
CA LYS A 96 -7.29 11.50 2.68
C LYS A 96 -6.69 10.30 3.42
N GLU A 97 -6.81 9.09 2.88
CA GLU A 97 -6.23 7.91 3.53
C GLU A 97 -4.71 7.92 3.51
N ILE A 98 -4.06 8.40 2.45
CA ILE A 98 -2.60 8.60 2.44
C ILE A 98 -2.17 9.57 3.55
N LYS A 99 -2.89 10.68 3.74
CA LYS A 99 -2.59 11.64 4.82
C LYS A 99 -2.82 11.04 6.22
N ASN A 100 -3.88 10.24 6.39
CA ASN A 100 -4.13 9.53 7.64
C ASN A 100 -2.98 8.56 7.96
N TRP A 101 -2.57 7.76 6.98
CA TRP A 101 -1.43 6.86 7.07
C TRP A 101 -0.14 7.62 7.43
N GLU A 102 0.17 8.72 6.75
CA GLU A 102 1.35 9.55 7.04
C GLU A 102 1.33 10.10 8.48
N ASN A 103 0.18 10.59 8.95
CA ASN A 103 0.02 11.08 10.32
C ASN A 103 0.25 9.96 11.36
N ASN A 104 -0.23 8.75 11.08
CA ASN A 104 -0.02 7.59 11.94
C ASN A 104 1.46 7.16 11.99
N LEU A 105 2.17 7.23 10.87
CA LEU A 105 3.62 6.97 10.86
C LEU A 105 4.40 7.98 11.71
N ASN A 106 4.04 9.26 11.60
CA ASN A 106 4.70 10.32 12.35
C ASN A 106 4.44 10.17 13.87
N SER A 107 3.23 9.78 14.28
CA SER A 107 2.91 9.56 15.70
C SER A 107 3.65 8.35 16.29
N LEU A 108 3.80 7.26 15.52
CA LEU A 108 4.58 6.09 15.91
C LEU A 108 6.07 6.41 16.07
N ASN A 109 6.64 7.24 15.19
CA ASN A 109 8.04 7.65 15.27
C ASN A 109 8.30 8.62 16.44
N MET A 110 7.32 9.45 16.82
CA MET A 110 7.43 10.30 18.02
C MET A 110 7.46 9.47 19.31
N ASN A 111 6.69 8.37 19.38
CA ASN A 111 6.65 7.49 20.55
C ASN A 111 7.90 6.61 20.74
N LYS A 112 8.76 6.47 19.72
CA LYS A 112 10.03 5.71 19.83
C LYS A 112 11.19 6.53 20.41
N ASN A 113 11.02 7.84 20.57
CA ASN A 113 12.08 8.75 21.01
C ASN A 113 12.01 9.13 22.50
N TRP A 114 11.25 8.40 23.34
CA TRP A 114 11.11 8.63 24.78
C TRP A 114 11.69 7.47 25.61
#